data_AF-A0A2K0URE6-F1
#
_entry.id   AF-A0A2K0URE6-F1
#
_cell.length_a   1.000
_cell.length_b   1.000
_cell.length_c   1.000
_cell.angle_alpha   90.00
_cell.angle_beta   90.00
_cell.angle_gamma   90.00
#
_symmetry.space_group_name_H-M   'P 1'
#
loop_
_entity.id
_entity.type
_entity.pdbx_description
1 polymer ?
#
loop_
_entity_poly.entity_id
_entity_poly.type
_entity_poly.pdbx_seq_one_letter_code
_entity_poly.pdbx_strand_id
1 'polypeptide(L)'
;MRIDHLEFKQLRQLRQNIHVVTHPLFDQPLVVKFAEFPWQMPYFEAETTAYEWLDSHGVGPKFIAHLTEAGRVFGFVTEYIDGARFADTGDLAACQEILSRLHSLGIKHGDINKYNFLIREGKAMLVDFEASQRCNEKEELEAEYERLAASLSDTSQRGIPYMDMGDVQ
;
A
#
# COMPACT_ATOMS: atom_id res chain seq x y z
N MET A 1 -15.39 9.33 4.07
CA MET A 1 -16.51 8.70 3.34
C MET A 1 -16.68 7.25 3.81
N ARG A 2 -17.88 6.66 3.72
CA ARG A 2 -18.14 5.23 3.96
C ARG A 2 -18.92 4.68 2.76
N ILE A 3 -18.60 3.47 2.31
CA ILE A 3 -19.26 2.81 1.16
C ILE A 3 -19.56 1.37 1.56
N ASP A 4 -20.79 0.90 1.28
CA ASP A 4 -21.14 -0.49 1.53
C ASP A 4 -20.46 -1.40 0.50
N HIS A 5 -19.90 -2.52 0.96
CA HIS A 5 -19.17 -3.45 0.10
C HIS A 5 -20.02 -4.00 -1.07
N LEU A 6 -21.36 -4.05 -0.91
CA LEU A 6 -22.29 -4.49 -1.95
C LEU A 6 -22.44 -3.47 -3.10
N GLU A 7 -21.98 -2.23 -2.92
CA GLU A 7 -22.01 -1.20 -3.96
C GLU A 7 -20.88 -1.36 -4.99
N PHE A 8 -19.90 -2.24 -4.72
CA PHE A 8 -18.78 -2.50 -5.61
C PHE A 8 -19.04 -3.68 -6.55
N LYS A 9 -18.51 -3.55 -7.78
CA LYS A 9 -18.35 -4.68 -8.70
C LYS A 9 -16.88 -5.08 -8.75
N GLN A 10 -16.59 -6.33 -8.40
CA GLN A 10 -15.23 -6.87 -8.48
C GLN A 10 -14.77 -7.01 -9.94
N LEU A 11 -13.57 -6.51 -10.23
CA LEU A 11 -12.89 -6.70 -11.53
C LEU A 11 -11.85 -7.81 -11.46
N ARG A 12 -10.98 -7.77 -10.43
CA ARG A 12 -9.84 -8.67 -10.27
C ARG A 12 -9.53 -8.85 -8.81
N GLN A 13 -9.12 -10.04 -8.42
CA GLN A 13 -8.55 -10.32 -7.11
C GLN A 13 -7.02 -10.18 -7.18
N LEU A 14 -6.40 -9.42 -6.27
CA LEU A 14 -4.94 -9.31 -6.15
C LEU A 14 -4.39 -10.23 -5.07
N ARG A 15 -5.11 -10.30 -3.94
CA ARG A 15 -4.90 -11.25 -2.84
C ARG A 15 -6.25 -11.66 -2.27
N GLN A 16 -6.23 -12.60 -1.33
CA GLN A 16 -7.44 -13.07 -0.63
C GLN A 16 -8.31 -11.89 -0.16
N ASN A 17 -7.67 -10.91 0.45
CA ASN A 17 -8.26 -9.75 1.09
C ASN A 17 -8.03 -8.41 0.37
N ILE A 18 -7.56 -8.42 -0.88
CA ILE A 18 -7.26 -7.21 -1.67
C ILE A 18 -7.82 -7.38 -3.08
N HIS A 19 -8.85 -6.59 -3.44
CA HIS A 19 -9.53 -6.69 -4.72
C HIS A 19 -9.50 -5.37 -5.47
N VAL A 20 -9.41 -5.43 -6.80
CA VAL A 20 -9.69 -4.30 -7.70
C VAL A 20 -11.17 -4.30 -8.03
N VAL A 21 -11.82 -3.16 -7.85
CA VAL A 21 -13.27 -2.99 -7.99
C VAL A 21 -13.62 -1.74 -8.79
N THR A 22 -14.87 -1.65 -9.25
CA THR A 22 -15.48 -0.42 -9.77
C THR A 22 -16.66 -0.01 -8.92
N HIS A 23 -16.96 1.29 -8.89
CA HIS A 23 -18.11 1.86 -8.20
C HIS A 23 -18.70 3.01 -9.04
N PRO A 24 -20.03 3.15 -9.16
CA PRO A 24 -20.66 4.14 -10.07
C PRO A 24 -20.28 5.61 -9.83
N LEU A 25 -19.77 5.95 -8.64
CA LEU A 25 -19.33 7.30 -8.29
C LEU A 25 -17.90 7.64 -8.75
N PHE A 26 -17.15 6.68 -9.29
CA PHE A 26 -15.75 6.87 -9.65
C PHE A 26 -15.49 6.37 -11.08
N ASP A 27 -14.88 7.23 -11.90
CA ASP A 27 -14.57 6.93 -13.30
C ASP A 27 -13.39 5.96 -13.48
N GLN A 28 -12.66 5.67 -12.40
CA GLN A 28 -11.49 4.81 -12.39
C GLN A 28 -11.66 3.64 -11.41
N PRO A 29 -11.01 2.48 -11.66
CA PRO A 29 -10.99 1.39 -10.70
C PRO A 29 -10.41 1.81 -9.34
N LEU A 30 -10.79 1.06 -8.32
CA LEU A 30 -10.38 1.26 -6.93
C LEU A 30 -9.80 -0.04 -6.38
N VAL A 31 -9.06 0.06 -5.28
CA VAL A 31 -8.63 -1.11 -4.51
C VAL A 31 -9.40 -1.14 -3.20
N VAL A 32 -10.02 -2.27 -2.90
CA VAL A 32 -10.55 -2.55 -1.57
C VAL A 32 -9.58 -3.47 -0.84
N LYS A 33 -9.27 -3.13 0.40
CA LYS A 33 -8.60 -4.05 1.33
C LYS A 33 -9.50 -4.26 2.54
N PHE A 34 -9.64 -5.49 3.02
CA PHE A 34 -10.58 -5.80 4.11
C PHE A 34 -10.10 -6.93 5.03
N ALA A 35 -10.57 -6.94 6.27
CA ALA A 35 -10.34 -8.02 7.20
C ALA A 35 -11.32 -9.17 6.93
N GLU A 36 -10.79 -10.36 6.63
CA GLU A 36 -11.58 -11.59 6.57
C GLU A 36 -11.83 -12.16 7.97
N PHE A 37 -10.88 -11.88 8.87
CA PHE A 37 -10.90 -12.39 10.23
C PHE A 37 -10.69 -11.26 11.26
N PRO A 38 -11.30 -11.36 12.46
CA PRO A 38 -11.19 -10.31 13.47
C PRO A 38 -9.76 -9.95 13.88
N TRP A 39 -8.84 -10.91 13.90
CA TRP A 39 -7.43 -10.66 14.28
C TRP A 39 -6.67 -9.82 13.24
N GLN A 40 -7.20 -9.66 12.02
CA GLN A 40 -6.59 -8.80 11.02
C GLN A 40 -6.93 -7.31 11.25
N MET A 41 -8.02 -7.01 11.97
CA MET A 41 -8.50 -5.64 12.17
C MET A 41 -7.44 -4.64 12.64
N PRO A 42 -6.56 -4.96 13.62
CA PRO A 42 -5.54 -4.01 14.07
C PRO A 42 -4.59 -3.55 12.96
N TYR A 43 -4.27 -4.42 11.99
CA TYR A 43 -3.40 -4.07 10.86
C TYR A 43 -4.08 -3.07 9.91
N PHE A 44 -5.39 -3.27 9.64
CA PHE A 44 -6.20 -2.34 8.85
C PHE A 44 -6.39 -0.98 9.53
N GLU A 45 -6.57 -0.99 10.85
CA GLU A 45 -6.66 0.23 11.65
C GLU A 45 -5.32 0.99 11.63
N ALA A 46 -4.20 0.29 11.76
CA ALA A 46 -2.86 0.87 11.64
C ALA A 46 -2.64 1.48 10.25
N GLU A 47 -2.94 0.75 9.17
CA GLU A 47 -2.77 1.27 7.80
C GLU A 47 -3.69 2.46 7.53
N THR A 48 -4.94 2.43 8.00
CA THR A 48 -5.86 3.58 7.87
C THR A 48 -5.37 4.79 8.65
N THR A 49 -4.83 4.59 9.86
CA THR A 49 -4.23 5.67 10.66
C THR A 49 -3.01 6.25 9.95
N ALA A 50 -2.21 5.42 9.28
CA ALA A 50 -1.09 5.88 8.47
C ALA A 50 -1.58 6.75 7.29
N TYR A 51 -2.64 6.36 6.60
CA TYR A 51 -3.23 7.21 5.55
C TYR A 51 -3.69 8.58 6.04
N GLU A 52 -4.15 8.71 7.29
CA GLU A 52 -4.47 10.02 7.89
C GLU A 52 -3.21 10.89 8.06
N TRP A 53 -2.05 10.29 8.33
CA TRP A 53 -0.78 11.02 8.42
C TRP A 53 -0.26 11.46 7.05
N LEU A 54 -0.55 10.67 6.01
CA LEU A 54 -0.08 10.87 4.65
C LEU A 54 -0.99 11.76 3.82
N ASP A 55 -2.15 12.15 4.34
CA ASP A 55 -3.17 12.89 3.59
C ASP A 55 -2.54 14.09 2.85
N SER A 56 -2.76 14.14 1.54
CA SER A 56 -2.23 15.18 0.64
C SER A 56 -0.70 15.28 0.45
N HIS A 57 0.10 14.31 0.90
CA HIS A 57 1.57 14.34 0.75
C HIS A 57 2.11 13.59 -0.50
N GLY A 58 1.24 12.88 -1.23
CA GLY A 58 1.62 12.18 -2.47
C GLY A 58 2.67 11.07 -2.27
N VAL A 59 2.64 10.42 -1.10
CA VAL A 59 3.55 9.32 -0.74
C VAL A 59 3.04 7.96 -1.23
N GLY A 60 1.73 7.75 -1.14
CA GLY A 60 1.06 6.53 -1.56
C GLY A 60 -0.29 6.82 -2.23
N PRO A 61 -1.06 5.76 -2.53
CA PRO A 61 -2.39 5.88 -3.10
C PRO A 61 -3.31 6.77 -2.25
N LYS A 62 -4.16 7.56 -2.89
CA LYS A 62 -5.23 8.29 -2.20
C LYS A 62 -6.17 7.34 -1.46
N PHE A 63 -6.39 7.62 -0.19
CA PHE A 63 -7.46 7.03 0.60
C PHE A 63 -8.81 7.60 0.13
N ILE A 64 -9.78 6.73 -0.13
CA ILE A 64 -11.09 7.11 -0.70
C ILE A 64 -12.19 7.01 0.35
N ALA A 65 -12.31 5.86 1.01
CA ALA A 65 -13.39 5.59 1.94
C ALA A 65 -13.06 4.44 2.89
N HIS A 66 -13.79 4.39 4.01
CA HIS A 66 -13.89 3.14 4.77
C HIS A 66 -14.90 2.21 4.09
N LEU A 67 -14.56 0.92 4.05
CA LEU A 67 -15.43 -0.14 3.56
C LEU A 67 -16.32 -0.63 4.70
N THR A 68 -17.63 -0.73 4.45
CA THR A 68 -18.61 -1.13 5.46
C THR A 68 -19.49 -2.29 5.05
N GLU A 69 -19.94 -3.07 6.02
CA GLU A 69 -21.00 -4.06 5.90
C GLU A 69 -21.97 -3.86 7.08
N ALA A 70 -23.25 -3.64 6.79
CA ALA A 70 -24.27 -3.34 7.81
C ALA A 70 -23.84 -2.23 8.80
N GLY A 71 -23.11 -1.23 8.31
CA GLY A 71 -22.59 -0.10 9.09
C GLY A 71 -21.29 -0.36 9.87
N ARG A 72 -20.84 -1.62 9.97
CA ARG A 72 -19.54 -1.97 10.57
C ARG A 72 -18.42 -1.71 9.58
N VAL A 73 -17.38 -1.01 10.01
CA VAL A 73 -16.12 -0.88 9.24
C VAL A 73 -15.33 -2.18 9.36
N PHE A 74 -14.93 -2.74 8.22
CA PHE A 74 -14.12 -3.96 8.17
C PHE A 74 -12.97 -3.85 7.15
N GLY A 75 -12.77 -2.69 6.55
CA GLY A 75 -11.74 -2.45 5.57
C GLY A 75 -11.74 -1.01 5.09
N PHE A 76 -11.02 -0.75 4.00
CA PHE A 76 -10.94 0.56 3.38
C PHE A 76 -10.71 0.46 1.87
N VAL A 77 -10.83 1.61 1.23
CA VAL A 77 -10.78 1.77 -0.22
C VAL A 77 -9.73 2.81 -0.57
N THR A 78 -8.85 2.49 -1.52
CA THR A 78 -7.86 3.42 -2.07
C THR A 78 -8.02 3.54 -3.58
N GLU A 79 -7.36 4.54 -4.18
CA GLU A 79 -7.20 4.56 -5.63
C GLU A 79 -6.45 3.31 -6.12
N TYR A 80 -6.82 2.84 -7.31
CA TYR A 80 -6.03 1.87 -8.06
C TYR A 80 -5.00 2.59 -8.92
N ILE A 81 -3.74 2.21 -8.80
CA ILE A 81 -2.67 2.76 -9.63
C ILE A 81 -2.56 1.94 -10.91
N ASP A 82 -3.36 2.30 -11.91
CA ASP A 82 -3.33 1.62 -13.21
C ASP A 82 -1.97 1.81 -13.91
N GLY A 83 -1.51 0.74 -14.56
CA GLY A 83 -0.20 0.69 -15.23
C GLY A 83 1.02 0.69 -14.30
N ALA A 84 0.85 0.59 -12.98
CA ALA A 84 1.99 0.41 -12.08
C ALA A 84 2.51 -1.03 -12.07
N ARG A 85 3.82 -1.17 -11.90
CA ARG A 85 4.50 -2.43 -11.60
C ARG A 85 5.17 -2.35 -10.23
N PHE A 86 5.54 -3.49 -9.65
CA PHE A 86 6.44 -3.49 -8.49
C PHE A 86 7.81 -2.94 -8.86
N ALA A 87 8.47 -2.34 -7.87
CA ALA A 87 9.84 -1.87 -8.05
C ALA A 87 10.81 -3.04 -8.28
N ASP A 88 11.85 -2.74 -9.05
CA ASP A 88 13.03 -3.59 -9.18
C ASP A 88 14.29 -2.80 -8.78
N THR A 89 15.45 -3.43 -8.86
CA THR A 89 16.73 -2.81 -8.48
C THR A 89 17.08 -1.57 -9.30
N GLY A 90 16.54 -1.42 -10.51
CA GLY A 90 16.71 -0.25 -11.37
C GLY A 90 15.92 0.98 -10.90
N ASP A 91 14.93 0.81 -10.02
CA ASP A 91 14.10 1.90 -9.51
C ASP A 91 14.62 2.51 -8.20
N LEU A 92 15.84 2.14 -7.78
CA LEU A 92 16.41 2.55 -6.50
C LEU A 92 16.30 4.06 -6.24
N ALA A 93 16.60 4.89 -7.24
CA ALA A 93 16.53 6.35 -7.10
C ALA A 93 15.09 6.84 -6.83
N ALA A 94 14.10 6.30 -7.53
CA ALA A 94 12.69 6.66 -7.33
C ALA A 94 12.19 6.17 -5.96
N CYS A 95 12.60 4.97 -5.56
CA CYS A 95 12.26 4.40 -4.25
C CYS A 95 12.90 5.20 -3.10
N GLN A 96 14.14 5.65 -3.28
CA GLN A 96 14.84 6.53 -2.33
C GLN A 96 14.11 7.86 -2.19
N GLU A 97 13.72 8.48 -3.30
CA GLU A 97 13.00 9.75 -3.28
C GLU A 97 11.68 9.64 -2.50
N ILE A 98 10.85 8.63 -2.77
CA ILE A 98 9.57 8.48 -2.08
C ILE A 98 9.74 8.11 -0.61
N LEU A 99 10.76 7.30 -0.28
CA LEU A 99 11.07 6.95 1.10
C LEU A 99 11.59 8.16 1.89
N SER A 100 12.46 8.97 1.29
CA SER A 100 12.90 10.23 1.91
C SER A 100 11.73 11.19 2.17
N ARG A 101 10.76 11.25 1.27
CA ARG A 101 9.53 12.03 1.50
C ARG A 101 8.76 11.50 2.71
N LEU A 102 8.56 10.19 2.82
CA LEU A 102 7.94 9.58 4.00
C LEU A 102 8.69 9.94 5.29
N HIS A 103 10.02 9.78 5.28
CA HIS A 103 10.88 10.07 6.43
C HIS A 103 10.84 11.55 6.84
N SER A 104 10.72 12.46 5.87
CA SER A 104 10.59 13.90 6.15
C SER A 104 9.32 14.27 6.93
N LEU A 105 8.31 13.38 6.94
CA LEU A 105 7.09 13.51 7.74
C LEU A 105 7.24 12.92 9.15
N GLY A 106 8.43 12.43 9.51
CA GLY A 106 8.68 11.71 10.76
C GLY A 106 7.94 10.38 10.81
N ILE A 107 7.91 9.65 9.69
CA ILE A 107 7.25 8.36 9.57
C ILE A 107 8.26 7.34 9.07
N LYS A 108 8.34 6.18 9.74
CA LYS A 108 9.08 5.00 9.32
C LYS A 108 8.10 4.04 8.64
N HIS A 109 8.47 3.44 7.50
CA HIS A 109 7.58 2.52 6.79
C HIS A 109 7.43 1.18 7.52
N GLY A 110 8.53 0.63 8.05
CA GLY A 110 8.58 -0.63 8.79
C GLY A 110 8.79 -1.87 7.91
N ASP A 111 8.27 -1.86 6.68
CA ASP A 111 8.41 -3.00 5.74
C ASP A 111 8.75 -2.57 4.30
N ILE A 112 9.97 -2.10 4.06
CA ILE A 112 10.44 -1.56 2.76
C ILE A 112 10.81 -2.63 1.71
N ASN A 113 10.02 -3.69 1.60
CA ASN A 113 10.24 -4.73 0.58
C ASN A 113 9.80 -4.22 -0.82
N LYS A 114 10.36 -4.77 -1.91
CA LYS A 114 10.10 -4.30 -3.29
C LYS A 114 8.63 -4.34 -3.74
N TYR A 115 7.81 -5.20 -3.14
CA TYR A 115 6.38 -5.30 -3.47
C TYR A 115 5.55 -4.18 -2.83
N ASN A 116 6.12 -3.44 -1.88
CA ASN A 116 5.52 -2.26 -1.25
C ASN A 116 5.88 -0.95 -1.96
N PHE A 117 6.62 -1.03 -3.07
CA PHE A 117 6.88 0.10 -3.97
C PHE A 117 6.20 -0.15 -5.31
N LEU A 118 5.30 0.76 -5.69
CA LEU A 118 4.66 0.78 -7.00
C LEU A 118 5.31 1.83 -7.89
N ILE A 119 5.76 1.41 -9.07
CA ILE A 119 6.39 2.28 -10.06
C ILE A 119 5.43 2.53 -11.21
N ARG A 120 5.14 3.81 -11.47
CA ARG A 120 4.36 4.26 -12.62
C ARG A 120 5.08 5.43 -13.27
N GLU A 121 5.37 5.31 -14.58
CA GLU A 121 6.03 6.37 -15.36
C GLU A 121 7.33 6.88 -14.71
N GLY A 122 8.12 5.97 -14.11
CA GLY A 122 9.37 6.28 -13.43
C GLY A 122 9.24 6.93 -12.04
N LYS A 123 8.01 7.09 -11.53
CA LYS A 123 7.74 7.61 -10.19
C LYS A 123 7.31 6.48 -9.26
N ALA A 124 7.83 6.50 -8.03
CA ALA A 124 7.47 5.53 -7.00
C ALA A 124 6.34 6.05 -6.10
N MET A 125 5.51 5.12 -5.64
CA MET A 125 4.53 5.28 -4.57
C MET A 125 4.70 4.13 -3.58
N LEU A 126 4.57 4.44 -2.29
CA LEU A 126 4.57 3.44 -1.22
C LEU A 126 3.16 2.91 -0.98
N VAL A 127 3.06 1.63 -0.65
CA VAL A 127 1.82 0.95 -0.25
C VAL A 127 2.09 0.06 0.94
N ASP A 128 1.02 -0.38 1.61
CA ASP A 128 1.09 -1.32 2.72
C ASP A 128 1.74 -0.71 3.98
N PHE A 129 1.02 0.26 4.56
CA PHE A 129 1.48 1.02 5.71
C PHE A 129 1.10 0.38 7.06
N GLU A 130 0.72 -0.89 7.10
CA GLU A 130 0.29 -1.56 8.36
C GLU A 130 1.41 -1.61 9.42
N ALA A 131 2.67 -1.63 8.97
CA ALA A 131 3.86 -1.61 9.83
C ALA A 131 4.40 -0.18 10.10
N SER A 132 3.77 0.84 9.52
CA SER A 132 4.26 2.21 9.60
C SER A 132 4.01 2.82 10.97
N GLN A 133 4.96 3.64 11.43
CA GLN A 133 4.89 4.30 12.72
C GLN A 133 5.50 5.70 12.66
N ARG A 134 4.98 6.61 13.50
CA ARG A 134 5.65 7.87 13.78
C ARG A 134 7.01 7.59 14.40
N CYS A 135 8.04 8.25 13.90
CA CYS A 135 9.42 8.02 14.29
C CYS A 135 10.16 9.36 14.37
N ASN A 136 10.66 9.68 15.56
CA ASN A 136 11.47 10.88 15.82
C ASN A 136 12.97 10.57 15.90
N GLU A 137 13.33 9.27 15.90
CA GLU A 137 14.71 8.81 15.98
C GLU A 137 15.32 8.83 14.58
N LYS A 138 16.20 9.80 14.33
CA LYS A 138 16.81 10.01 13.02
C LYS A 138 17.60 8.79 12.57
N GLU A 139 18.28 8.12 13.50
CA GLU A 139 19.07 6.92 13.27
C GLU A 139 18.21 5.74 12.78
N GLU A 140 16.95 5.64 13.24
CA GLU A 140 16.04 4.59 12.76
C GLU A 140 15.59 4.83 11.31
N LEU A 141 15.34 6.08 10.95
CA LEU A 141 14.96 6.48 9.59
C LEU A 141 16.14 6.30 8.64
N GLU A 142 17.33 6.75 9.04
CA GLU A 142 18.58 6.54 8.27
C GLU A 142 18.86 5.04 8.09
N ALA A 143 18.73 4.23 9.14
CA ALA A 143 18.92 2.78 9.04
C ALA A 143 17.89 2.10 8.12
N GLU A 144 16.64 2.59 8.07
CA GLU A 144 15.66 2.11 7.09
C GLU A 144 16.07 2.52 5.67
N TYR A 145 16.48 3.76 5.46
CA TYR A 145 16.91 4.28 4.17
C TYR A 145 18.13 3.53 3.60
N GLU A 146 19.16 3.29 4.42
CA GLU A 146 20.38 2.58 4.03
C GLU A 146 20.13 1.12 3.61
N ARG A 147 19.09 0.48 4.16
CA ARG A 147 18.71 -0.89 3.82
C ARG A 147 17.93 -1.00 2.51
N LEU A 148 17.50 0.10 1.91
CA LEU A 148 16.60 0.07 0.75
C LEU A 148 17.20 -0.67 -0.45
N ALA A 149 18.47 -0.42 -0.79
CA ALA A 149 19.13 -1.11 -1.90
C ALA A 149 19.16 -2.63 -1.71
N ALA A 150 19.50 -3.09 -0.50
CA ALA A 150 19.47 -4.51 -0.16
C ALA A 150 18.05 -5.09 -0.23
N SER A 151 17.06 -4.34 0.26
CA SER A 151 15.65 -4.76 0.29
C SER A 151 15.04 -4.89 -1.11
N LEU A 152 15.44 -4.04 -2.06
CA LEU A 152 15.02 -4.17 -3.47
C LEU A 152 15.69 -5.36 -4.17
N SER A 153 16.93 -5.67 -3.80
CA SER A 153 17.66 -6.82 -4.34
C SER A 153 17.28 -8.16 -3.70
N ASP A 154 16.42 -8.16 -2.69
CA ASP A 154 16.04 -9.38 -1.99
C ASP A 154 15.32 -10.35 -2.95
N THR A 155 15.88 -11.55 -3.03
CA THR A 155 15.37 -12.67 -3.83
C THR A 155 14.47 -13.60 -3.01
N SER A 156 14.34 -13.34 -1.71
CA SER A 156 13.37 -14.03 -0.89
C SER A 156 11.94 -13.76 -1.39
N GLN A 157 11.02 -14.67 -1.04
CA GLN A 157 9.60 -14.52 -1.33
C GLN A 157 8.89 -13.56 -0.34
N ARG A 158 9.65 -12.82 0.48
CA ARG A 158 9.09 -11.86 1.44
C ARG A 158 8.29 -10.80 0.69
N GLY A 159 7.02 -10.63 1.07
CA GLY A 159 6.13 -9.64 0.48
C GLY A 159 5.48 -10.06 -0.85
N ILE A 160 5.81 -11.24 -1.41
CA ILE A 160 5.25 -11.65 -2.72
C ILE A 160 3.72 -11.75 -2.67
N PRO A 161 2.98 -11.23 -3.66
CA PRO A 161 1.56 -11.53 -3.83
C PRO A 161 1.35 -12.97 -4.27
N TYR A 162 0.47 -13.70 -3.58
CA TYR A 162 0.19 -15.13 -3.83
C TYR A 162 -0.24 -15.47 -5.28
N MET A 163 -0.61 -14.48 -6.10
CA MET A 163 -1.07 -14.70 -7.48
C MET A 163 0.01 -14.47 -8.56
N ASP A 164 1.22 -14.02 -8.22
CA ASP A 164 2.29 -13.81 -9.21
C ASP A 164 3.13 -15.07 -9.48
N MET A 165 2.79 -16.21 -8.85
CA MET A 165 3.40 -17.53 -9.16
C MET A 165 2.76 -18.22 -10.38
N GLY A 166 2.04 -17.46 -11.23
CA GLY A 166 1.21 -18.00 -12.32
C GLY A 166 1.70 -17.75 -13.75
N ASP A 167 2.64 -16.84 -13.98
CA ASP A 167 3.08 -16.47 -15.34
C ASP A 167 4.61 -16.56 -15.49
N VAL A 168 5.19 -17.69 -15.07
CA VAL A 168 6.48 -18.14 -15.58
C VAL A 168 6.25 -19.38 -16.43
N GLN A 169 6.09 -19.15 -17.73
CA GLN A 169 6.34 -20.16 -18.76
C GLN A 169 7.17 -19.55 -19.89
#